data_AF-A0A7X4WCZ3-F1
#
_entry.id   AF-A0A7X4WCZ3-F1
#
_cell.length_a   1.000
_cell.length_b   1.000
_cell.length_c   1.000
_cell.angle_alpha   90.00
_cell.angle_beta   90.00
_cell.angle_gamma   90.00
#
_symmetry.space_group_name_H-M   'P 1'
#
loop_
_entity.id
_entity.type
_entity.pdbx_description
1 polymer ?
#
loop_
_entity_poly.entity_id
_entity_poly.type
_entity_poly.pdbx_seq_one_letter_code
_entity_poly.pdbx_strand_id
1 'polypeptide(L)'
;MEFDVFGFSRGAALARHFVNAALAGLPDYTRRRVDSNHCEIVPNLLGTETADYFNAFNDGYEIDQTRQVSFRFVGLFDTVGSFYLPGNDDEGNFILSLKPDCAQKVVQLCAHHEYRKNFPLITLKTHGLLPDNFYEEIFPGAHSDVGGGYSPEHQYDKQGLPSRYGMPVDSTFNRELVKTESYDAEYYQAEIEWNKFGYSSLGTPQSLMADLCREKEPAWSEHCLSKYGQYGIVKADGPRLYFYRLQAVNNAVAGLTQERMKQQAELAGIEWNEVDYITPEDFNKDPHILKLWDRLKDLPLGTITPANWITEVNQHGYQWIHRPHDAMINPGCDTAYDYFVNNPTRNRNDELERNVFSNG
;
A
#
# COMPACT_ATOMS: atom_id res chain seq x y z
N MET A 1 1.62 -20.72 -26.10
CA MET A 1 1.79 -20.64 -24.63
C MET A 1 0.85 -19.56 -24.16
N GLU A 2 -0.02 -19.90 -23.22
CA GLU A 2 -0.97 -18.97 -22.63
C GLU A 2 -0.57 -18.71 -21.18
N PHE A 3 -0.68 -17.47 -20.73
CA PHE A 3 -0.32 -17.05 -19.38
C PHE A 3 -1.49 -16.39 -18.66
N ASP A 4 -1.54 -16.60 -17.36
CA ASP A 4 -2.27 -15.77 -16.40
C ASP A 4 -1.25 -15.10 -15.50
N VAL A 5 -1.32 -13.77 -15.40
CA VAL A 5 -0.31 -12.97 -14.69
C VAL A 5 -0.98 -12.23 -13.57
N PHE A 6 -0.39 -12.33 -12.38
CA PHE A 6 -0.82 -11.58 -11.21
C PHE A 6 0.33 -10.75 -10.66
N GLY A 7 0.02 -9.60 -10.09
CA GLY A 7 1.01 -8.80 -9.39
C GLY A 7 0.38 -7.80 -8.44
N PHE A 8 1.08 -7.52 -7.34
CA PHE A 8 0.74 -6.48 -6.38
C PHE A 8 1.87 -5.45 -6.30
N SER A 9 1.54 -4.16 -6.23
CA SER A 9 2.51 -3.09 -6.01
C SER A 9 3.55 -3.03 -7.14
N ARG A 10 4.84 -3.03 -6.81
CA ARG A 10 5.94 -3.20 -7.77
C ARG A 10 5.88 -4.54 -8.51
N GLY A 11 5.31 -5.58 -7.90
CA GLY A 11 5.02 -6.85 -8.58
C GLY A 11 3.96 -6.69 -9.68
N ALA A 12 2.99 -5.78 -9.50
CA ALA A 12 2.04 -5.41 -10.55
C ALA A 12 2.73 -4.65 -11.69
N ALA A 13 3.67 -3.75 -11.36
CA ALA A 13 4.47 -3.06 -12.36
C ALA A 13 5.36 -4.05 -13.15
N LEU A 14 6.00 -5.01 -12.47
CA LEU A 14 6.73 -6.10 -13.11
C LEU A 14 5.83 -7.02 -13.94
N ALA A 15 4.60 -7.30 -13.50
CA ALA A 15 3.62 -8.07 -14.27
C ALA A 15 3.28 -7.37 -15.59
N ARG A 16 3.06 -6.04 -15.56
CA ARG A 16 2.82 -5.24 -16.77
C ARG A 16 4.02 -5.28 -17.72
N HIS A 17 5.23 -5.11 -17.17
CA HIS A 17 6.45 -5.22 -17.96
C HIS A 17 6.67 -6.63 -18.54
N PHE A 18 6.39 -7.67 -17.75
CA PHE A 18 6.50 -9.06 -18.19
C PHE A 18 5.56 -9.36 -19.36
N VAL A 19 4.31 -8.86 -19.34
CA VAL A 19 3.38 -8.98 -20.46
C VAL A 19 4.00 -8.39 -21.73
N ASN A 20 4.52 -7.16 -21.65
CA ASN A 20 5.19 -6.53 -22.79
C ASN A 20 6.43 -7.31 -23.26
N ALA A 21 7.26 -7.79 -22.33
CA ALA A 21 8.50 -8.51 -22.63
C ALA A 21 8.23 -9.88 -23.27
N ALA A 22 7.24 -10.61 -22.78
CA ALA A 22 6.85 -11.90 -23.31
C ALA A 22 6.17 -11.78 -24.69
N LEU A 23 5.37 -10.73 -24.92
CA LEU A 23 4.83 -10.44 -26.26
C LEU A 23 5.92 -10.04 -27.26
N ALA A 24 7.01 -9.45 -26.78
CA ALA A 24 8.17 -9.15 -27.62
C ALA A 24 8.99 -10.41 -27.97
N GLY A 25 8.86 -11.50 -27.21
CA GLY A 25 9.39 -12.81 -27.55
C GLY A 25 9.88 -13.62 -26.35
N LEU A 26 9.80 -14.95 -26.47
CA LEU A 26 10.43 -15.89 -25.53
C LEU A 26 11.74 -16.44 -26.12
N PRO A 27 12.70 -16.85 -25.28
CA PRO A 27 13.96 -17.40 -25.75
C PRO A 27 13.80 -18.79 -26.38
N ASP A 28 14.50 -19.01 -27.51
CA ASP A 28 14.83 -20.34 -28.02
C ASP A 28 16.15 -20.80 -27.38
N TYR A 29 16.05 -21.59 -26.30
CA TYR A 29 17.21 -22.09 -25.56
C TYR A 29 18.16 -22.98 -26.39
N THR A 30 17.79 -23.38 -27.61
CA THR A 30 18.65 -24.15 -28.52
C THR A 30 19.49 -23.26 -29.43
N ARG A 31 19.15 -21.97 -29.54
CA ARG A 31 19.80 -21.01 -30.46
C ARG A 31 20.37 -19.83 -29.69
N ARG A 32 21.68 -19.87 -29.51
CA ARG A 32 22.42 -18.72 -28.98
C ARG A 32 22.43 -17.63 -30.02
N ARG A 33 22.12 -16.42 -29.58
CA ARG A 33 22.13 -15.23 -30.42
C ARG A 33 23.52 -14.99 -31.00
N VAL A 34 23.58 -14.87 -32.32
CA VAL A 34 24.81 -14.60 -33.08
C VAL A 34 24.84 -13.20 -33.69
N ASP A 35 23.74 -12.45 -33.63
CA ASP A 35 23.59 -11.11 -34.20
C ASP A 35 22.97 -10.09 -33.22
N SER A 36 22.90 -8.83 -33.65
CA SER A 36 22.30 -7.72 -32.92
C SER A 36 20.78 -7.63 -33.12
N ASN A 37 20.04 -8.75 -33.09
CA ASN A 37 18.57 -8.74 -33.22
C ASN A 37 17.94 -8.08 -31.99
N HIS A 38 17.93 -6.76 -31.93
CA HIS A 38 17.57 -6.03 -30.74
C HIS A 38 16.06 -6.14 -30.48
N CYS A 39 15.71 -6.82 -29.38
CA CYS A 39 14.40 -6.67 -28.79
C CYS A 39 14.35 -5.25 -28.21
N GLU A 40 13.39 -4.44 -28.65
CA GLU A 40 13.30 -3.02 -28.28
C GLU A 40 12.98 -2.83 -26.80
N ILE A 41 12.40 -3.84 -26.14
CA ILE A 41 12.12 -3.80 -24.71
C ILE A 41 13.34 -4.23 -23.89
N VAL A 42 13.58 -3.48 -22.82
CA VAL A 42 14.64 -3.71 -21.85
C VAL A 42 14.07 -3.44 -20.46
N PRO A 43 14.21 -4.33 -19.47
CA PRO A 43 14.64 -5.72 -19.59
C PRO A 43 13.81 -6.57 -20.56
N ASN A 44 14.39 -7.62 -21.12
CA ASN A 44 13.67 -8.62 -21.91
C ASN A 44 13.96 -10.04 -21.39
N LEU A 45 13.26 -11.04 -21.94
CA LEU A 45 13.35 -12.44 -21.52
C LEU A 45 14.41 -13.25 -22.29
N LEU A 46 15.22 -12.61 -23.13
CA LEU A 46 16.12 -13.27 -24.07
C LEU A 46 17.54 -13.43 -23.52
N GLY A 47 17.76 -13.11 -22.24
CA GLY A 47 19.04 -13.27 -21.56
C GLY A 47 19.43 -14.74 -21.30
N THR A 48 20.63 -14.93 -20.76
CA THR A 48 21.12 -16.25 -20.33
C THR A 48 20.39 -16.77 -19.09
N GLU A 49 20.41 -18.08 -18.87
CA GLU A 49 19.89 -18.74 -17.65
C GLU A 49 20.69 -18.38 -16.38
N THR A 50 21.88 -17.80 -16.56
CA THR A 50 22.80 -17.42 -15.50
C THR A 50 23.18 -15.95 -15.66
N ALA A 51 22.49 -15.07 -14.96
CA ALA A 51 22.89 -13.67 -14.85
C ALA A 51 22.66 -13.18 -13.42
N ASP A 52 23.73 -12.78 -12.74
CA ASP A 52 23.67 -12.19 -11.39
C ASP A 52 23.11 -10.75 -11.43
N TYR A 53 23.06 -10.13 -12.61
CA TYR A 53 22.60 -8.77 -12.87
C TYR A 53 21.95 -8.66 -14.25
N PHE A 54 21.18 -7.59 -14.48
CA PHE A 54 20.56 -7.33 -15.77
C PHE A 54 21.64 -7.23 -16.88
N ASN A 55 21.49 -8.06 -17.91
CA ASN A 55 22.43 -8.13 -19.01
C ASN A 55 22.08 -7.12 -20.12
N ALA A 56 22.67 -5.93 -20.02
CA ALA A 56 22.44 -4.83 -20.97
C ALA A 56 22.92 -5.13 -22.40
N PHE A 57 23.84 -6.09 -22.59
CA PHE A 57 24.34 -6.47 -23.92
C PHE A 57 23.42 -7.48 -24.62
N ASN A 58 22.44 -8.02 -23.89
CA ASN A 58 21.46 -8.99 -24.40
C ASN A 58 22.13 -10.19 -25.10
N ASP A 59 23.32 -10.61 -24.65
CA ASP A 59 23.88 -11.88 -25.06
C ASP A 59 23.11 -12.99 -24.36
N GLY A 60 22.41 -13.77 -25.17
CA GLY A 60 21.51 -14.81 -24.70
C GLY A 60 20.98 -15.57 -25.89
N TYR A 61 19.66 -15.72 -25.98
CA TYR A 61 19.00 -16.56 -26.96
C TYR A 61 18.29 -15.76 -28.05
N GLU A 62 18.06 -16.40 -29.19
CA GLU A 62 17.19 -15.89 -30.23
C GLU A 62 15.72 -15.95 -29.79
N ILE A 63 14.86 -15.18 -30.45
CA ILE A 63 13.41 -15.27 -30.24
C ILE A 63 12.91 -16.60 -30.83
N ASP A 64 12.15 -17.36 -30.04
CA ASP A 64 11.47 -18.55 -30.52
C ASP A 64 10.31 -18.17 -31.46
N GLN A 65 10.46 -18.48 -32.75
CA GLN A 65 9.45 -18.22 -33.78
C GLN A 65 8.38 -19.32 -33.90
N THR A 66 8.52 -20.43 -33.17
CA THR A 66 7.63 -21.60 -33.25
C THR A 66 6.48 -21.54 -32.23
N ARG A 67 6.67 -20.80 -31.13
CA ARG A 67 5.67 -20.67 -30.06
C ARG A 67 5.04 -19.28 -30.08
N GLN A 68 3.71 -19.24 -30.10
CA GLN A 68 2.96 -17.99 -29.88
C GLN A 68 2.73 -17.76 -28.40
N VAL A 69 2.73 -16.50 -27.98
CA VAL A 69 2.44 -16.06 -26.61
C VAL A 69 1.08 -15.38 -26.59
N SER A 70 0.24 -15.75 -25.62
CA SER A 70 -1.03 -15.10 -25.34
C SER A 70 -1.22 -14.92 -23.83
N PHE A 71 -2.01 -13.92 -23.46
CA PHE A 71 -2.41 -13.68 -22.08
C PHE A 71 -3.91 -13.77 -21.96
N ARG A 72 -4.37 -14.63 -21.06
CA ARG A 72 -5.80 -14.80 -20.78
C ARG A 72 -6.25 -13.78 -19.75
N PHE A 73 -5.53 -13.67 -18.64
CA PHE A 73 -5.86 -12.73 -17.58
C PHE A 73 -4.62 -12.02 -17.03
N VAL A 74 -4.75 -10.72 -16.80
CA VAL A 74 -3.75 -9.90 -16.09
C VAL A 74 -4.43 -9.27 -14.88
N GLY A 75 -4.19 -9.82 -13.69
CA GLY A 75 -4.76 -9.38 -12.41
C GLY A 75 -3.78 -8.54 -11.60
N LEU A 76 -4.07 -7.25 -11.45
CA LEU A 76 -3.19 -6.29 -10.80
C LEU A 76 -3.83 -5.78 -9.51
N PHE A 77 -3.01 -5.68 -8.46
CA PHE A 77 -3.38 -5.01 -7.22
C PHE A 77 -2.52 -3.76 -7.08
N ASP A 78 -3.19 -2.62 -7.13
CA ASP A 78 -2.70 -1.30 -6.78
C ASP A 78 -1.30 -1.00 -7.34
N THR A 79 -1.17 -0.95 -8.66
CA THR A 79 0.11 -0.79 -9.34
C THR A 79 0.84 0.48 -8.89
N VAL A 80 2.05 0.32 -8.37
CA VAL A 80 2.96 1.43 -8.05
C VAL A 80 4.24 1.23 -8.87
N GLY A 81 4.52 2.19 -9.73
CA GLY A 81 5.79 2.35 -10.43
C GLY A 81 6.73 3.21 -9.57
N SER A 82 8.02 2.86 -9.55
CA SER A 82 9.10 3.43 -8.71
C SER A 82 10.37 2.56 -8.77
N PHE A 83 10.75 2.03 -9.94
CA PHE A 83 11.93 1.12 -10.03
C PHE A 83 13.26 1.85 -9.79
N TYR A 84 13.34 3.14 -10.06
CA TYR A 84 14.55 3.94 -9.89
C TYR A 84 14.48 4.90 -8.71
N LEU A 85 13.43 5.72 -8.64
CA LEU A 85 13.19 6.64 -7.53
C LEU A 85 11.75 6.48 -7.01
N PRO A 86 11.55 6.30 -5.69
CA PRO A 86 10.22 6.27 -5.11
C PRO A 86 9.44 7.56 -5.39
N GLY A 87 8.21 7.41 -5.91
CA GLY A 87 7.26 8.51 -6.04
C GLY A 87 7.40 9.39 -7.28
N ASN A 88 8.20 9.00 -8.29
CA ASN A 88 8.23 9.69 -9.59
C ASN A 88 7.63 8.82 -10.71
N ASP A 89 7.37 9.45 -11.86
CA ASP A 89 6.82 8.81 -13.07
C ASP A 89 7.95 8.38 -14.04
N ASP A 90 9.15 8.11 -13.51
CA ASP A 90 10.29 7.66 -14.28
C ASP A 90 10.60 6.20 -13.95
N GLU A 91 10.03 5.32 -14.78
CA GLU A 91 10.21 3.88 -14.69
C GLU A 91 11.47 3.40 -15.42
N GLY A 92 12.33 4.34 -15.84
CA GLY A 92 13.52 4.12 -16.65
C GLY A 92 13.23 3.22 -17.84
N ASN A 93 13.81 2.01 -17.85
CA ASN A 93 13.62 1.09 -18.97
C ASN A 93 12.31 0.28 -18.88
N PHE A 94 11.66 0.22 -17.71
CA PHE A 94 10.47 -0.62 -17.53
C PHE A 94 9.23 -0.04 -18.21
N ILE A 95 8.70 -0.77 -19.20
CA ILE A 95 7.45 -0.42 -19.88
C ILE A 95 6.24 -0.88 -19.07
N LEU A 96 5.50 0.07 -18.49
CA LEU A 96 4.27 -0.21 -17.74
C LEU A 96 3.00 -0.06 -18.58
N SER A 97 3.02 0.71 -19.67
CA SER A 97 1.87 0.81 -20.58
C SER A 97 1.52 -0.56 -21.17
N LEU A 98 0.23 -0.90 -21.20
CA LEU A 98 -0.26 -2.15 -21.79
C LEU A 98 -1.04 -1.82 -23.06
N LYS A 99 -0.73 -2.54 -24.15
CA LYS A 99 -1.46 -2.40 -25.42
C LYS A 99 -2.86 -3.00 -25.27
N PRO A 100 -3.90 -2.44 -25.94
CA PRO A 100 -5.28 -2.95 -25.84
C PRO A 100 -5.42 -4.44 -26.16
N ASP A 101 -4.60 -4.97 -27.06
CA ASP A 101 -4.60 -6.37 -27.51
C ASP A 101 -3.66 -7.29 -26.70
N CYS A 102 -3.07 -6.81 -25.60
CA CYS A 102 -2.05 -7.56 -24.87
C CYS A 102 -2.59 -8.80 -24.15
N ALA A 103 -3.88 -8.79 -23.77
CA ALA A 103 -4.53 -9.87 -23.02
C ALA A 103 -6.05 -9.91 -23.29
N GLN A 104 -6.69 -11.05 -23.07
CA GLN A 104 -8.15 -11.16 -23.18
C GLN A 104 -8.87 -10.32 -22.13
N LYS A 105 -8.31 -10.20 -20.91
CA LYS A 105 -8.85 -9.37 -19.84
C LYS A 105 -7.74 -8.84 -18.93
N VAL A 106 -7.81 -7.55 -18.59
CA VAL A 106 -6.91 -6.90 -17.63
C VAL A 106 -7.76 -6.27 -16.52
N VAL A 107 -7.49 -6.60 -15.27
CA VAL A 107 -8.22 -6.09 -14.10
C VAL A 107 -7.22 -5.51 -13.12
N GLN A 108 -7.43 -4.25 -12.70
CA GLN A 108 -6.68 -3.62 -11.64
C GLN A 108 -7.61 -3.21 -10.49
N LEU A 109 -7.30 -3.66 -9.27
CA LEU A 109 -7.96 -3.22 -8.05
C LEU A 109 -7.13 -2.15 -7.36
N CYS A 110 -7.70 -0.98 -7.09
CA CYS A 110 -7.00 0.21 -6.62
C CYS A 110 -7.41 0.59 -5.20
N ALA A 111 -6.44 1.04 -4.39
CA ALA A 111 -6.65 1.51 -3.02
C ALA A 111 -7.18 2.95 -2.96
N HIS A 112 -8.31 3.18 -2.29
CA HIS A 112 -8.85 4.53 -2.13
C HIS A 112 -8.07 5.37 -1.10
N HIS A 113 -7.61 4.75 -0.01
CA HIS A 113 -7.02 5.44 1.15
C HIS A 113 -5.47 5.43 1.15
N GLU A 114 -4.86 5.18 -0.01
CA GLU A 114 -3.42 5.32 -0.17
C GLU A 114 -3.06 6.75 -0.58
N TYR A 115 -2.39 7.46 0.32
CA TYR A 115 -2.05 8.88 0.13
C TYR A 115 -0.55 9.13 0.22
N ARG A 116 0.31 8.12 0.39
CA ARG A 116 1.76 8.34 0.53
C ARG A 116 2.37 8.80 -0.79
N LYS A 117 3.25 9.80 -0.72
CA LYS A 117 4.00 10.35 -1.86
C LYS A 117 4.75 9.29 -2.67
N ASN A 118 5.28 8.28 -1.98
CA ASN A 118 6.08 7.21 -2.58
C ASN A 118 5.23 6.06 -3.15
N PHE A 119 3.89 6.16 -3.10
CA PHE A 119 2.96 5.14 -3.58
C PHE A 119 1.94 5.71 -4.59
N PRO A 120 2.39 6.43 -5.65
CA PRO A 120 1.49 6.90 -6.68
C PRO A 120 0.89 5.70 -7.44
N LEU A 121 -0.40 5.79 -7.76
CA LEU A 121 -1.07 4.79 -8.58
C LEU A 121 -0.63 4.95 -10.05
N ILE A 122 -0.21 3.87 -10.70
CA ILE A 122 -0.17 3.83 -12.16
C ILE A 122 -1.51 3.29 -12.65
N THR A 123 -2.35 4.16 -13.20
CA THR A 123 -3.65 3.73 -13.74
C THR A 123 -3.47 2.83 -14.97
N LEU A 124 -4.48 2.04 -15.31
CA LEU A 124 -4.59 1.35 -16.59
C LEU A 124 -4.93 2.29 -17.75
N LYS A 125 -5.39 3.51 -17.46
CA LYS A 125 -5.77 4.47 -18.48
C LYS A 125 -4.53 4.96 -19.25
N THR A 126 -4.73 5.16 -20.55
CA THR A 126 -3.76 5.81 -21.44
C THR A 126 -4.44 7.03 -22.05
N HIS A 127 -3.88 8.21 -21.82
CA HIS A 127 -4.52 9.50 -22.16
C HIS A 127 -5.97 9.62 -21.66
N GLY A 128 -6.24 9.08 -20.46
CA GLY A 128 -7.56 9.11 -19.83
C GLY A 128 -8.58 8.09 -20.36
N LEU A 129 -8.20 7.27 -21.35
CA LEU A 129 -9.06 6.24 -21.95
C LEU A 129 -8.69 4.85 -21.44
N LEU A 130 -9.69 3.99 -21.30
CA LEU A 130 -9.55 2.59 -20.90
C LEU A 130 -10.03 1.69 -22.05
N PRO A 131 -9.25 0.71 -22.51
CA PRO A 131 -9.70 -0.29 -23.48
C PRO A 131 -10.90 -1.12 -22.97
N ASP A 132 -11.71 -1.66 -23.87
CA ASP A 132 -12.95 -2.41 -23.53
C ASP A 132 -12.72 -3.66 -22.68
N ASN A 133 -11.52 -4.26 -22.78
CA ASN A 133 -11.08 -5.44 -22.03
C ASN A 133 -10.29 -5.09 -20.76
N PHE A 134 -10.15 -3.80 -20.43
CA PHE A 134 -9.42 -3.31 -19.27
C PHE A 134 -10.42 -2.78 -18.24
N TYR A 135 -10.19 -3.10 -16.97
CA TYR A 135 -11.10 -2.75 -15.88
C TYR A 135 -10.31 -2.24 -14.69
N GLU A 136 -10.70 -1.10 -14.14
CA GLU A 136 -10.09 -0.53 -12.93
C GLU A 136 -11.20 -0.29 -11.90
N GLU A 137 -11.09 -0.95 -10.74
CA GLU A 137 -12.07 -0.87 -9.66
C GLU A 137 -11.44 -0.28 -8.40
N ILE A 138 -12.17 0.58 -7.68
CA ILE A 138 -11.65 1.28 -6.50
C ILE A 138 -12.24 0.66 -5.23
N PHE A 139 -11.37 0.05 -4.44
CA PHE A 139 -11.72 -0.61 -3.18
C PHE A 139 -11.38 0.27 -1.97
N PRO A 140 -12.09 0.07 -0.85
CA PRO A 140 -11.71 0.71 0.40
C PRO A 140 -10.33 0.18 0.83
N GLY A 141 -9.54 1.03 1.47
CA GLY A 141 -8.29 0.63 2.13
C GLY A 141 -7.07 1.36 1.59
N ALA A 142 -5.95 1.24 2.31
CA ALA A 142 -4.63 1.62 1.85
C ALA A 142 -4.02 0.53 0.93
N HIS A 143 -2.80 0.75 0.47
CA HIS A 143 -2.13 -0.11 -0.51
C HIS A 143 -2.13 -1.61 -0.12
N SER A 144 -1.75 -1.94 1.11
CA SER A 144 -1.72 -3.33 1.61
C SER A 144 -3.05 -3.82 2.17
N ASP A 145 -4.06 -2.95 2.28
CA ASP A 145 -5.44 -3.40 2.47
C ASP A 145 -5.98 -4.00 1.17
N VAL A 146 -5.58 -3.45 0.01
CA VAL A 146 -6.01 -3.96 -1.30
C VAL A 146 -5.16 -5.14 -1.77
N GLY A 147 -3.83 -5.07 -1.63
CA GLY A 147 -2.95 -6.13 -2.10
C GLY A 147 -2.58 -7.20 -1.07
N GLY A 148 -2.98 -7.01 0.19
CA GLY A 148 -2.56 -7.85 1.31
C GLY A 148 -1.22 -7.45 1.92
N GLY A 149 -0.93 -8.03 3.10
CA GLY A 149 0.33 -7.84 3.83
C GLY A 149 0.16 -7.31 5.26
N TYR A 150 -1.03 -6.84 5.63
CA TYR A 150 -1.33 -6.52 7.03
C TYR A 150 -1.57 -7.77 7.86
N SER A 151 -1.14 -7.71 9.12
CA SER A 151 -1.33 -8.79 10.08
C SER A 151 -2.78 -8.82 10.57
N PRO A 152 -3.30 -10.00 10.93
CA PRO A 152 -4.63 -10.09 11.52
C PRO A 152 -4.68 -9.39 12.89
N GLU A 153 -5.88 -8.95 13.29
CA GLU A 153 -6.12 -8.15 14.48
C GLU A 153 -5.56 -8.80 15.76
N HIS A 154 -5.60 -10.14 15.85
CA HIS A 154 -5.08 -10.88 17.01
C HIS A 154 -3.56 -10.72 17.22
N GLN A 155 -2.82 -10.16 16.25
CA GLN A 155 -1.39 -9.86 16.44
C GLN A 155 -1.15 -8.52 17.12
N TYR A 156 -2.18 -7.71 17.35
CA TYR A 156 -2.08 -6.38 17.95
C TYR A 156 -1.27 -6.35 19.25
N ASP A 157 -1.56 -7.27 20.18
CA ASP A 157 -0.93 -7.37 21.50
C ASP A 157 0.16 -8.47 21.56
N LYS A 158 0.66 -8.91 20.40
CA LYS A 158 1.60 -10.04 20.33
C LYS A 158 2.93 -9.71 20.99
N GLN A 159 3.25 -10.46 22.04
CA GLN A 159 4.48 -10.32 22.81
C GLN A 159 5.62 -11.19 22.25
N GLY A 160 6.86 -10.87 22.66
CA GLY A 160 8.05 -11.65 22.33
C GLY A 160 8.56 -11.45 20.90
N LEU A 161 8.03 -10.47 20.17
CA LEU A 161 8.54 -10.08 18.86
C LEU A 161 9.84 -9.25 18.99
N PRO A 162 10.72 -9.28 17.98
CA PRO A 162 11.84 -8.35 17.89
C PRO A 162 11.38 -6.90 18.02
N SER A 163 12.17 -6.05 18.70
CA SER A 163 11.82 -4.66 19.00
C SER A 163 11.43 -3.82 17.78
N ARG A 164 11.93 -4.17 16.58
CA ARG A 164 11.58 -3.52 15.32
C ARG A 164 10.10 -3.61 14.94
N TYR A 165 9.31 -4.46 15.58
CA TYR A 165 7.88 -4.60 15.31
C TYR A 165 6.99 -3.74 16.21
N GLY A 166 7.56 -3.11 17.25
CA GLY A 166 6.80 -2.32 18.21
C GLY A 166 6.01 -3.14 19.22
N MET A 167 5.44 -2.45 20.21
CA MET A 167 4.46 -3.00 21.16
C MET A 167 3.46 -1.88 21.54
N PRO A 168 2.17 -1.96 21.14
CA PRO A 168 1.58 -2.97 20.25
C PRO A 168 2.23 -2.97 18.86
N VAL A 169 1.94 -3.97 18.03
CA VAL A 169 2.61 -4.13 16.73
C VAL A 169 2.32 -2.95 15.80
N ASP A 170 3.36 -2.27 15.30
CA ASP A 170 3.28 -0.96 14.63
C ASP A 170 2.36 -0.91 13.39
N SER A 171 2.09 -2.06 12.75
CA SER A 171 1.24 -2.18 11.57
C SER A 171 -0.21 -2.58 11.85
N THR A 172 -0.61 -2.71 13.12
CA THR A 172 -1.92 -3.26 13.52
C THR A 172 -2.85 -2.24 14.15
N PHE A 173 -2.49 -0.95 14.12
CA PHE A 173 -3.30 0.10 14.72
C PHE A 173 -3.20 1.43 13.97
N ASN A 174 -4.23 2.25 14.16
CA ASN A 174 -4.19 3.68 13.89
C ASN A 174 -4.23 4.45 15.22
N ARG A 175 -3.70 5.67 15.24
CA ARG A 175 -3.80 6.54 16.42
C ARG A 175 -5.10 7.31 16.35
N GLU A 176 -5.83 7.32 17.46
CA GLU A 176 -7.04 8.10 17.62
C GLU A 176 -6.90 9.05 18.81
N LEU A 177 -6.98 10.34 18.53
CA LEU A 177 -6.88 11.38 19.54
C LEU A 177 -8.10 11.35 20.46
N VAL A 178 -7.86 11.22 21.76
CA VAL A 178 -8.92 11.20 22.77
C VAL A 178 -9.04 12.54 23.49
N LYS A 179 -7.92 13.15 23.87
CA LYS A 179 -7.90 14.48 24.52
C LYS A 179 -6.57 15.19 24.34
N THR A 180 -6.55 16.48 24.67
CA THR A 180 -5.35 17.31 24.71
C THR A 180 -5.24 18.05 26.05
N GLU A 181 -4.01 18.41 26.42
CA GLU A 181 -3.70 19.27 27.59
C GLU A 181 -2.68 20.33 27.16
N SER A 182 -2.84 21.58 27.61
CA SER A 182 -1.94 22.70 27.29
C SER A 182 -1.07 23.05 28.50
N TYR A 183 0.19 23.36 28.22
CA TYR A 183 1.24 23.78 29.16
C TYR A 183 1.90 25.07 28.66
N ASP A 184 1.11 25.97 28.06
CA ASP A 184 1.60 27.20 27.42
C ASP A 184 2.43 28.05 28.40
N ALA A 185 2.01 28.18 29.66
CA ALA A 185 2.69 29.01 30.65
C ALA A 185 4.09 28.48 30.97
N GLU A 186 4.20 27.19 31.30
CA GLU A 186 5.46 26.52 31.64
C GLU A 186 6.39 26.46 30.42
N TYR A 187 5.83 26.15 29.24
CA TYR A 187 6.58 26.09 27.99
C TYR A 187 7.19 27.43 27.62
N TYR A 188 6.38 28.50 27.58
CA TYR A 188 6.88 29.83 27.20
C TYR A 188 7.78 30.43 28.29
N GLN A 189 7.56 30.10 29.56
CA GLN A 189 8.52 30.46 30.61
C GLN A 189 9.89 29.82 30.35
N ALA A 190 9.93 28.50 30.10
CA ALA A 190 11.16 27.78 29.81
C ALA A 190 11.86 28.32 28.55
N GLU A 191 11.08 28.67 27.51
CA GLU A 191 11.60 29.23 26.26
C GLU A 191 12.23 30.62 26.47
N ILE A 192 11.55 31.50 27.21
CA ILE A 192 12.05 32.85 27.52
C ILE A 192 13.34 32.76 28.36
N GLU A 193 13.35 31.94 29.41
CA GLU A 193 14.51 31.75 30.28
C GLU A 193 15.71 31.20 29.50
N TRP A 194 15.49 30.16 28.68
CA TRP A 194 16.54 29.56 27.87
C TRP A 194 17.12 30.53 26.84
N ASN A 195 16.26 31.25 26.10
CA ASN A 195 16.72 32.21 25.09
C ASN A 195 17.46 33.40 25.69
N LYS A 196 17.10 33.81 26.91
CA LYS A 196 17.71 34.97 27.57
C LYS A 196 18.99 34.63 28.34
N PHE A 197 19.04 33.45 28.96
CA PHE A 197 20.08 33.11 29.93
C PHE A 197 20.89 31.85 29.56
N GLY A 198 20.47 31.09 28.54
CA GLY A 198 21.05 29.78 28.22
C GLY A 198 20.74 28.70 29.26
N TYR A 199 19.80 28.96 30.18
CA TYR A 199 19.40 28.08 31.27
C TYR A 199 17.96 28.37 31.70
N SER A 200 17.23 27.32 32.10
CA SER A 200 15.88 27.36 32.66
C SER A 200 15.79 26.31 33.76
N SER A 201 15.09 26.64 34.86
CA SER A 201 14.85 25.68 35.95
C SER A 201 13.91 24.54 35.56
N LEU A 202 13.13 24.74 34.50
CA LEU A 202 12.20 23.77 33.92
C LEU A 202 12.86 22.90 32.82
N GLY A 203 14.14 23.15 32.51
CA GLY A 203 14.83 22.56 31.35
C GLY A 203 14.55 23.31 30.05
N THR A 204 14.93 22.73 28.91
CA THR A 204 14.54 23.26 27.60
C THR A 204 13.04 23.03 27.38
N PRO A 205 12.35 23.82 26.53
CA PRO A 205 10.95 23.56 26.20
C PRO A 205 10.72 22.11 25.74
N GLN A 206 11.64 21.56 24.95
CA GLN A 206 11.56 20.17 24.48
C GLN A 206 11.75 19.15 25.61
N SER A 207 12.70 19.38 26.54
CA SER A 207 12.91 18.44 27.65
C SER A 207 11.75 18.47 28.64
N LEU A 208 11.20 19.67 28.93
CA LEU A 208 10.02 19.85 29.76
C LEU A 208 8.83 19.02 29.23
N MET A 209 8.53 19.17 27.94
CA MET A 209 7.42 18.43 27.32
C MET A 209 7.68 16.92 27.28
N ALA A 210 8.94 16.50 27.07
CA ALA A 210 9.31 15.08 27.14
C ALA A 210 9.15 14.49 28.56
N ASP A 211 9.49 15.26 29.60
CA ASP A 211 9.28 14.89 31.00
C ASP A 211 7.79 14.75 31.33
N LEU A 212 6.97 15.71 30.89
CA LEU A 212 5.52 15.66 31.05
C LEU A 212 4.89 14.45 30.36
N CYS A 213 5.30 14.13 29.12
CA CYS A 213 4.86 12.89 28.45
C CYS A 213 5.18 11.65 29.30
N ARG A 214 6.42 11.53 29.80
CA ARG A 214 6.85 10.39 30.63
C ARG A 214 6.06 10.29 31.94
N GLU A 215 5.70 11.42 32.54
CA GLU A 215 4.88 11.46 33.75
C GLU A 215 3.45 10.99 33.49
N LYS A 216 2.82 11.43 32.39
CA LYS A 216 1.41 11.17 32.11
C LYS A 216 1.14 9.81 31.47
N GLU A 217 2.11 9.24 30.74
CA GLU A 217 1.93 8.03 29.95
C GLU A 217 1.51 6.77 30.75
N PRO A 218 2.02 6.49 31.96
CA PRO A 218 1.59 5.33 32.74
C PRO A 218 0.09 5.36 33.09
N ALA A 219 -0.41 6.49 33.61
CA ALA A 219 -1.82 6.65 33.95
C ALA A 219 -2.70 6.61 32.70
N TRP A 220 -2.22 7.14 31.57
CA TRP A 220 -2.93 7.07 30.30
C TRP A 220 -3.00 5.64 29.74
N SER A 221 -1.90 4.90 29.82
CA SER A 221 -1.83 3.49 29.41
C SER A 221 -2.81 2.64 30.20
N GLU A 222 -2.86 2.81 31.52
CA GLU A 222 -3.82 2.12 32.39
C GLU A 222 -5.27 2.48 32.05
N HIS A 223 -5.55 3.77 31.79
CA HIS A 223 -6.88 4.21 31.35
C HIS A 223 -7.30 3.55 30.03
N CYS A 224 -6.42 3.52 29.03
CA CYS A 224 -6.74 2.93 27.73
C CYS A 224 -6.98 1.42 27.81
N LEU A 225 -6.14 0.70 28.57
CA LEU A 225 -6.30 -0.74 28.76
C LEU A 225 -7.60 -1.05 29.50
N SER A 226 -7.90 -0.33 30.59
CA SER A 226 -9.11 -0.57 31.39
C SER A 226 -10.41 -0.18 30.67
N LYS A 227 -10.40 0.92 29.90
CA LYS A 227 -11.60 1.44 29.25
C LYS A 227 -11.85 0.86 27.86
N TYR A 228 -10.79 0.63 27.09
CA TYR A 228 -10.88 0.25 25.68
C TYR A 228 -10.26 -1.12 25.38
N GLY A 229 -9.51 -1.73 26.30
CA GLY A 229 -8.73 -2.94 26.02
C GLY A 229 -7.59 -2.68 25.02
N GLN A 230 -7.15 -1.44 24.89
CA GLN A 230 -6.17 -0.98 23.89
C GLN A 230 -5.01 -0.26 24.59
N TYR A 231 -3.86 -0.20 23.92
CA TYR A 231 -2.73 0.60 24.37
C TYR A 231 -2.99 2.10 24.13
N GLY A 232 -2.33 2.93 24.93
CA GLY A 232 -2.38 4.39 24.81
C GLY A 232 -0.98 4.98 24.84
N ILE A 233 -0.80 6.10 24.16
CA ILE A 233 0.46 6.87 24.16
C ILE A 233 0.18 8.35 24.40
N VAL A 234 1.15 9.05 24.99
CA VAL A 234 1.12 10.50 25.16
C VAL A 234 2.25 11.11 24.35
N LYS A 235 1.91 12.06 23.48
CA LYS A 235 2.89 12.78 22.65
C LYS A 235 2.78 14.27 22.86
N ALA A 236 3.85 14.98 22.56
CA ALA A 236 3.89 16.43 22.63
C ALA A 236 4.13 17.03 21.24
N ASP A 237 3.47 18.15 20.97
CA ASP A 237 3.79 19.04 19.85
C ASP A 237 3.63 20.49 20.32
N GLY A 238 4.74 21.22 20.29
CA GLY A 238 4.85 22.52 20.96
C GLY A 238 4.46 22.46 22.44
N PRO A 239 3.62 23.39 22.95
CA PRO A 239 3.21 23.44 24.36
C PRO A 239 2.03 22.51 24.70
N ARG A 240 1.67 21.57 23.81
CA ARG A 240 0.48 20.72 23.99
C ARG A 240 0.84 19.25 24.08
N LEU A 241 0.18 18.56 25.01
CA LEU A 241 0.13 17.10 25.07
C LEU A 241 -1.10 16.57 24.34
N TYR A 242 -0.92 15.46 23.63
CA TYR A 242 -1.92 14.74 22.87
C TYR A 242 -1.99 13.30 23.40
N PHE A 243 -3.19 12.88 23.77
CA PHE A 243 -3.46 11.58 24.37
C PHE A 243 -4.15 10.71 23.34
N TYR A 244 -3.43 9.73 22.80
CA TYR A 244 -3.93 8.84 21.77
C TYR A 244 -4.28 7.48 22.34
N ARG A 245 -5.36 6.89 21.87
CA ARG A 245 -5.55 5.43 21.92
C ARG A 245 -5.01 4.82 20.63
N LEU A 246 -4.45 3.62 20.74
CA LEU A 246 -3.96 2.85 19.60
C LEU A 246 -5.08 1.90 19.16
N GLN A 247 -5.96 2.40 18.29
CA GLN A 247 -7.14 1.68 17.81
C GLN A 247 -6.71 0.55 16.87
N ALA A 248 -6.96 -0.70 17.29
CA ALA A 248 -6.64 -1.87 16.48
C ALA A 248 -7.39 -1.85 15.12
N VAL A 249 -6.70 -2.33 14.09
CA VAL A 249 -7.20 -2.45 12.71
C VAL A 249 -7.01 -3.89 12.27
N ASN A 250 -8.01 -4.44 11.59
CA ASN A 250 -8.06 -5.82 11.13
C ASN A 250 -7.68 -5.92 9.64
N ASN A 251 -7.33 -7.12 9.17
CA ASN A 251 -6.92 -7.34 7.77
C ASN A 251 -8.06 -7.80 6.84
N ALA A 252 -9.32 -7.59 7.23
CA ALA A 252 -10.47 -8.13 6.53
C ALA A 252 -10.65 -7.56 5.12
N VAL A 253 -10.25 -6.30 4.88
CA VAL A 253 -10.38 -5.63 3.58
C VAL A 253 -9.63 -6.39 2.47
N ALA A 254 -8.47 -6.98 2.77
CA ALA A 254 -7.71 -7.75 1.79
C ALA A 254 -8.47 -8.97 1.29
N GLY A 255 -9.40 -9.51 2.08
CA GLY A 255 -10.27 -10.60 1.64
C GLY A 255 -11.27 -10.17 0.59
N LEU A 256 -11.80 -8.93 0.66
CA LEU A 256 -12.71 -8.40 -0.36
C LEU A 256 -12.06 -8.35 -1.74
N THR A 257 -10.84 -7.84 -1.81
CA THR A 257 -10.10 -7.68 -3.05
C THR A 257 -9.58 -9.02 -3.57
N GLN A 258 -9.14 -9.90 -2.66
CA GLN A 258 -8.72 -11.26 -3.02
C GLN A 258 -9.88 -12.06 -3.63
N GLU A 259 -11.07 -12.02 -3.02
CA GLU A 259 -12.28 -12.68 -3.53
C GLU A 259 -12.76 -12.05 -4.84
N ARG A 260 -12.73 -10.71 -4.96
CA ARG A 260 -13.06 -10.05 -6.23
C ARG A 260 -12.12 -10.50 -7.35
N MET A 261 -10.81 -10.52 -7.10
CA MET A 261 -9.84 -10.94 -8.10
C MET A 261 -10.04 -12.42 -8.48
N LYS A 262 -10.23 -13.31 -7.50
CA LYS A 262 -10.54 -14.73 -7.73
C LYS A 262 -11.76 -14.88 -8.63
N GLN A 263 -12.87 -14.21 -8.29
CA GLN A 263 -14.11 -14.25 -9.06
C GLN A 263 -13.88 -13.86 -10.53
N GLN A 264 -13.12 -12.79 -10.80
CA GLN A 264 -12.89 -12.33 -12.18
C GLN A 264 -11.91 -13.22 -12.95
N ALA A 265 -10.93 -13.79 -12.25
CA ALA A 265 -10.01 -14.79 -12.78
C ALA A 265 -10.74 -16.07 -13.17
N GLU A 266 -11.64 -16.58 -12.33
CA GLU A 266 -12.47 -17.77 -12.62
C GLU A 266 -13.39 -17.54 -13.82
N LEU A 267 -14.00 -16.37 -13.92
CA LEU A 267 -14.80 -15.98 -15.09
C LEU A 267 -13.97 -15.88 -16.37
N ALA A 268 -12.64 -15.72 -16.25
CA ALA A 268 -11.71 -15.81 -17.38
C ALA A 268 -11.21 -17.24 -17.63
N GLY A 269 -11.62 -18.23 -16.83
CA GLY A 269 -11.28 -19.65 -16.98
C GLY A 269 -10.12 -20.13 -16.13
N ILE A 270 -9.65 -19.35 -15.15
CA ILE A 270 -8.59 -19.76 -14.21
C ILE A 270 -9.18 -20.73 -13.18
N GLU A 271 -8.47 -21.82 -12.92
CA GLU A 271 -8.83 -22.81 -11.91
C GLU A 271 -7.95 -22.63 -10.66
N TRP A 272 -8.56 -22.61 -9.49
CA TRP A 272 -7.87 -22.46 -8.21
C TRP A 272 -7.82 -23.78 -7.46
N ASN A 273 -6.74 -24.03 -6.72
CA ASN A 273 -6.72 -25.10 -5.74
C ASN A 273 -7.43 -24.64 -4.47
N GLU A 274 -8.72 -24.98 -4.33
CA GLU A 274 -9.55 -24.59 -3.19
C GLU A 274 -9.00 -25.06 -1.84
N VAL A 275 -8.18 -26.12 -1.80
CA VAL A 275 -7.56 -26.60 -0.54
C VAL A 275 -6.48 -25.64 -0.05
N ASP A 276 -5.72 -25.04 -0.97
CA ASP A 276 -4.61 -24.13 -0.65
C ASP A 276 -5.05 -22.66 -0.68
N TYR A 277 -6.29 -22.38 -1.09
CA TYR A 277 -6.82 -21.03 -1.17
C TYR A 277 -7.26 -20.54 0.21
N ILE A 278 -6.44 -19.68 0.79
CA ILE A 278 -6.65 -19.12 2.13
C ILE A 278 -6.94 -17.63 2.01
N THR A 279 -8.06 -17.19 2.58
CA THR A 279 -8.40 -15.77 2.72
C THR A 279 -7.83 -15.20 4.03
N PRO A 280 -7.71 -13.87 4.16
CA PRO A 280 -7.27 -13.23 5.39
C PRO A 280 -8.17 -13.64 6.56
N GLU A 281 -7.56 -13.87 7.72
CA GLU A 281 -8.25 -14.46 8.87
C GLU A 281 -9.45 -13.62 9.33
N ASP A 282 -9.30 -12.29 9.34
CA ASP A 282 -10.35 -11.39 9.84
C ASP A 282 -11.50 -11.24 8.83
N PHE A 283 -11.26 -11.49 7.54
CA PHE A 283 -12.30 -11.45 6.50
C PHE A 283 -13.43 -12.45 6.80
N ASN A 284 -13.08 -13.66 7.23
CA ASN A 284 -14.05 -14.70 7.53
C ASN A 284 -14.78 -14.50 8.86
N LYS A 285 -14.32 -13.56 9.69
CA LYS A 285 -14.86 -13.30 11.04
C LYS A 285 -15.68 -12.02 11.12
N ASP A 286 -15.49 -11.09 10.18
CA ASP A 286 -16.17 -9.80 10.18
C ASP A 286 -17.50 -9.86 9.38
N PRO A 287 -18.67 -9.85 10.06
CA PRO A 287 -19.96 -9.96 9.38
C PRO A 287 -20.32 -8.73 8.53
N HIS A 288 -19.73 -7.57 8.85
CA HIS A 288 -20.00 -6.33 8.14
C HIS A 288 -19.23 -6.29 6.81
N ILE A 289 -17.99 -6.79 6.79
CA ILE A 289 -17.21 -7.02 5.57
C ILE A 289 -17.87 -8.09 4.69
N LEU A 290 -18.32 -9.21 5.26
CA LEU A 290 -19.00 -10.26 4.49
C LEU A 290 -20.30 -9.74 3.84
N LYS A 291 -21.06 -8.93 4.57
CA LYS A 291 -22.26 -8.27 4.02
C LYS A 291 -21.91 -7.27 2.90
N LEU A 292 -20.78 -6.57 3.02
CA LEU A 292 -20.29 -5.70 1.95
C LEU A 292 -19.89 -6.53 0.72
N TRP A 293 -19.18 -7.65 0.92
CA TRP A 293 -18.83 -8.58 -0.16
C TRP A 293 -20.05 -9.08 -0.92
N ASP A 294 -21.09 -9.52 -0.20
CA ASP A 294 -22.34 -10.02 -0.81
C ASP A 294 -22.99 -9.01 -1.76
N ARG A 295 -22.80 -7.71 -1.54
CA ARG A 295 -23.25 -6.66 -2.47
C ARG A 295 -22.28 -6.43 -3.61
N LEU A 296 -20.98 -6.37 -3.33
CA LEU A 296 -19.97 -6.01 -4.31
C LEU A 296 -19.78 -7.09 -5.37
N LYS A 297 -19.89 -8.37 -5.00
CA LYS A 297 -19.68 -9.51 -5.92
C LYS A 297 -20.66 -9.55 -7.09
N ASP A 298 -21.85 -8.97 -6.93
CA ASP A 298 -22.90 -8.93 -7.95
C ASP A 298 -22.80 -7.71 -8.87
N LEU A 299 -21.89 -6.77 -8.58
CA LEU A 299 -21.69 -5.60 -9.42
C LEU A 299 -20.93 -5.96 -10.71
N PRO A 300 -21.32 -5.39 -11.87
CA PRO A 300 -20.60 -5.58 -13.12
C PRO A 300 -19.12 -5.21 -12.98
N LEU A 301 -18.25 -5.94 -13.67
CA LEU A 301 -16.81 -5.67 -13.66
C LEU A 301 -16.50 -4.25 -14.14
N GLY A 302 -15.63 -3.55 -13.40
CA GLY A 302 -15.22 -2.17 -13.67
C GLY A 302 -16.13 -1.12 -13.07
N THR A 303 -17.13 -1.51 -12.26
CA THR A 303 -18.13 -0.56 -11.71
C THR A 303 -18.00 -0.31 -10.20
N ILE A 304 -17.12 -1.01 -9.51
CA ILE A 304 -16.91 -0.79 -8.07
C ILE A 304 -16.15 0.54 -7.86
N THR A 305 -16.82 1.45 -7.16
CA THR A 305 -16.35 2.80 -6.83
C THR A 305 -16.64 3.12 -5.36
N PRO A 306 -16.12 4.24 -4.82
CA PRO A 306 -16.41 4.64 -3.43
C PRO A 306 -17.89 4.74 -3.09
N ALA A 307 -18.74 5.13 -4.05
CA ALA A 307 -20.19 5.20 -3.84
C ALA A 307 -20.81 3.86 -3.41
N ASN A 308 -20.17 2.73 -3.74
CA ASN A 308 -20.67 1.40 -3.41
C ASN A 308 -20.36 0.94 -1.98
N TRP A 309 -19.40 1.57 -1.29
CA TRP A 309 -18.91 1.10 0.02
C TRP A 309 -18.67 2.21 1.06
N ILE A 310 -18.75 3.49 0.69
CA ILE A 310 -18.40 4.61 1.58
C ILE A 310 -19.28 4.66 2.83
N THR A 311 -20.54 4.21 2.74
CA THR A 311 -21.45 4.17 3.88
C THR A 311 -20.96 3.19 4.95
N GLU A 312 -20.53 2.01 4.54
CA GLU A 312 -19.98 0.98 5.43
C GLU A 312 -18.64 1.44 6.01
N VAL A 313 -17.77 2.04 5.20
CA VAL A 313 -16.49 2.58 5.68
C VAL A 313 -16.69 3.74 6.67
N ASN A 314 -17.70 4.58 6.49
CA ASN A 314 -18.00 5.62 7.49
C ASN A 314 -18.44 5.04 8.84
N GLN A 315 -19.04 3.84 8.83
CA GLN A 315 -19.52 3.17 10.04
C GLN A 315 -18.46 2.29 10.71
N HIS A 316 -17.65 1.58 9.91
CA HIS A 316 -16.75 0.51 10.38
C HIS A 316 -15.28 0.73 9.99
N GLY A 317 -14.98 1.76 9.21
CA GLY A 317 -13.64 2.01 8.66
C GLY A 317 -12.56 2.25 9.71
N TYR A 318 -12.93 2.60 10.95
CA TYR A 318 -12.00 2.71 12.07
C TYR A 318 -11.35 1.37 12.44
N GLN A 319 -11.98 0.23 12.10
CA GLN A 319 -11.45 -1.13 12.27
C GLN A 319 -10.87 -1.71 10.99
N TRP A 320 -11.17 -1.16 9.82
CA TRP A 320 -10.83 -1.78 8.53
C TRP A 320 -9.69 -1.11 7.78
N ILE A 321 -9.58 0.21 7.90
CA ILE A 321 -8.72 1.00 7.02
C ILE A 321 -7.42 1.30 7.73
N HIS A 322 -6.34 0.66 7.30
CA HIS A 322 -5.00 1.02 7.77
C HIS A 322 -4.63 2.40 7.22
N ARG A 323 -3.92 3.20 8.03
CA ARG A 323 -3.40 4.50 7.61
C ARG A 323 -1.88 4.46 7.70
N PRO A 324 -1.17 4.06 6.63
CA PRO A 324 0.30 4.00 6.70
C PRO A 324 0.95 5.37 6.90
N HIS A 325 0.22 6.46 6.69
CA HIS A 325 0.60 7.84 6.96
C HIS A 325 0.11 8.35 8.34
N ASP A 326 -0.41 7.49 9.21
CA ASP A 326 -1.05 7.83 10.49
C ASP A 326 -0.18 8.74 11.38
N ALA A 327 1.11 8.44 11.50
CA ALA A 327 2.03 9.25 12.29
C ALA A 327 2.14 10.70 11.77
N MET A 328 2.00 10.91 10.46
CA MET A 328 2.13 12.22 9.79
C MET A 328 0.89 13.11 9.94
N ILE A 329 -0.23 12.55 10.40
CA ILE A 329 -1.49 13.28 10.60
C ILE A 329 -1.87 13.40 12.08
N ASN A 330 -1.04 12.84 12.98
CA ASN A 330 -1.23 12.89 14.42
C ASN A 330 -0.05 13.65 15.07
N PRO A 331 -0.26 14.87 15.58
CA PRO A 331 0.79 15.69 16.20
C PRO A 331 1.65 14.94 17.21
N GLY A 332 2.97 15.14 17.11
CA GLY A 332 3.99 14.56 18.00
C GLY A 332 4.28 13.08 17.76
N CYS A 333 3.70 12.47 16.72
CA CYS A 333 3.89 11.06 16.40
C CYS A 333 4.88 10.81 15.25
N ASP A 334 5.14 11.81 14.42
CA ASP A 334 6.01 11.68 13.27
C ASP A 334 7.48 11.54 13.68
N THR A 335 8.21 10.77 12.88
CA THR A 335 9.66 10.66 12.96
C THR A 335 10.28 11.09 11.64
N ALA A 336 11.60 11.32 11.63
CA ALA A 336 12.31 11.55 10.38
C ALA A 336 12.08 10.40 9.37
N TYR A 337 12.01 9.15 9.84
CA TYR A 337 11.71 8.00 9.01
C TYR A 337 10.31 8.08 8.39
N ASP A 338 9.29 8.40 9.19
CA ASP A 338 7.91 8.56 8.70
C ASP A 338 7.80 9.68 7.67
N TYR A 339 8.52 10.78 7.87
CA TYR A 339 8.55 11.88 6.91
C TYR A 339 9.15 11.47 5.55
N PHE A 340 10.15 10.58 5.53
CA PHE A 340 10.75 10.13 4.27
C PHE A 340 9.92 9.05 3.58
N VAL A 341 9.27 8.16 4.35
CA VAL A 341 8.63 6.96 3.80
C VAL A 341 7.12 7.11 3.65
N ASN A 342 6.46 7.72 4.64
CA ASN A 342 5.01 7.71 4.83
C ASN A 342 4.35 9.09 4.65
N ASN A 343 5.10 10.09 4.24
CA ASN A 343 4.59 11.44 4.05
C ASN A 343 3.49 11.48 2.99
N PRO A 344 2.30 12.02 3.33
CA PRO A 344 1.19 12.01 2.40
C PRO A 344 1.23 13.16 1.39
N THR A 345 0.60 12.95 0.24
CA THR A 345 0.24 14.00 -0.71
C THR A 345 -1.01 14.73 -0.27
N ARG A 346 -1.06 16.02 -0.58
CA ARG A 346 -2.16 16.92 -0.24
C ARG A 346 -2.52 17.79 -1.42
N ASN A 347 -3.80 18.06 -1.59
CA ASN A 347 -4.30 18.97 -2.61
C ASN A 347 -4.12 20.44 -2.19
N ARG A 348 -4.61 21.38 -3.01
CA ARG A 348 -4.49 22.83 -2.74
C ARG A 348 -5.26 23.31 -1.50
N ASN A 349 -6.21 22.51 -1.00
CA ASN A 349 -6.99 22.78 0.19
C ASN A 349 -6.41 22.08 1.44
N ASP A 350 -5.21 21.51 1.34
CA ASP A 350 -4.53 20.72 2.39
C ASP A 350 -5.22 19.39 2.74
N GLU A 351 -6.16 18.93 1.90
CA GLU A 351 -6.81 17.63 2.06
C GLU A 351 -5.94 16.52 1.47
N LEU A 352 -5.95 15.34 2.11
CA LEU A 352 -5.23 14.17 1.61
C LEU A 352 -5.73 13.78 0.22
N GLU A 353 -4.80 13.61 -0.72
CA GLU A 353 -5.10 13.26 -2.09
C GLU A 353 -4.15 12.16 -2.54
N ARG A 354 -4.59 11.27 -3.42
CA ARG A 354 -3.74 10.24 -4.01
C ARG A 354 -3.14 10.74 -5.32
N ASN A 355 -1.82 10.61 -5.47
CA ASN A 355 -1.18 10.80 -6.76
C ASN A 355 -1.53 9.66 -7.71
N VAL A 356 -1.94 10.00 -8.94
CA VAL A 356 -2.23 9.04 -10.01
C VAL A 356 -1.45 9.46 -11.26
N PHE A 357 -0.63 8.55 -11.77
CA PHE A 357 0.10 8.72 -13.02
C PHE A 357 -0.59 7.97 -14.15
N SER A 358 -0.80 8.67 -15.25
CA SER A 358 -1.32 8.09 -16.50
C SER A 358 -0.17 7.48 -17.27
N ASN A 359 -0.42 6.39 -17.99
CA ASN A 359 0.51 5.99 -19.03
C ASN A 359 0.34 7.00 -20.19
N GLY A 360 1.40 7.66 -20.65
CA GLY A 360 1.31 8.65 -21.73
C GLY A 360 2.61 9.33 -22.07
#